data_AF-A0AAW0QXR7-F1
#
_entry.id   AF-A0AAW0QXR7-F1
#
_cell.length_a   1.000
_cell.length_b   1.000
_cell.length_c   1.000
_cell.angle_alpha   90.00
_cell.angle_beta   90.00
_cell.angle_gamma   90.00
#
_symmetry.space_group_name_H-M   'P 1'
#
loop_
_entity.id
_entity.type
_entity.pdbx_description
1 polymer ?
#
loop_
_entity_poly.entity_id
_entity_poly.type
_entity_poly.pdbx_seq_one_letter_code
_entity_poly.pdbx_strand_id
1 'polypeptide(L)' 'MRPTQMLRGGGGDDVIGKYGKYLGGWGNFGGSKQRGIITYGLSANRQNPLAGTAHAAIFNSWRRFRGQVLYVAPP' A
#
# COMPACT_ATOMS: atom_id res chain seq x y z
N MET A 1 -33.66 -29.50 14.10
CA MET A 1 -32.22 -29.24 13.91
C MET A 1 -32.06 -27.80 13.46
N ARG A 2 -31.25 -26.98 14.13
CA ARG A 2 -30.95 -25.61 13.67
C ARG A 2 -29.74 -25.70 12.74
N PRO A 3 -29.78 -25.15 11.51
CA PRO A 3 -28.62 -25.17 10.63
C PRO A 3 -27.47 -24.40 11.29
N THR A 4 -26.29 -25.01 11.37
CA THR A 4 -25.07 -24.34 11.82
C THR A 4 -24.77 -23.19 10.88
N GLN A 5 -24.62 -21.99 11.44
CA GLN A 5 -24.26 -20.79 10.70
C GLN A 5 -22.93 -21.02 9.98
N MET A 6 -22.92 -20.74 8.67
CA MET A 6 -21.74 -20.90 7.84
C MET A 6 -20.65 -19.94 8.32
N LEU A 7 -19.62 -20.46 8.99
CA LEU A 7 -18.45 -19.67 9.37
C LEU A 7 -17.66 -19.35 8.10
N ARG A 8 -17.86 -18.16 7.52
CA ARG A 8 -17.01 -17.68 6.42
C ARG A 8 -15.63 -17.42 6.99
N GLY A 9 -14.70 -18.34 6.75
CA GLY A 9 -13.30 -18.13 7.10
C GLY A 9 -12.70 -17.01 6.26
N GLY A 10 -12.21 -15.97 6.93
CA GLY A 10 -11.06 -15.18 6.47
C GLY A 10 -11.33 -13.73 6.09
N GLY A 11 -11.08 -12.83 7.05
CA GLY A 11 -10.46 -11.53 6.76
C GLY A 11 -11.40 -10.38 6.42
N GLY A 12 -12.39 -10.08 7.26
CA GLY A 12 -13.14 -8.82 7.11
C GLY A 12 -14.47 -8.78 7.83
N ASP A 13 -14.55 -9.33 9.03
CA ASP A 13 -15.83 -9.73 9.65
C ASP A 13 -16.71 -8.59 10.19
N ASP A 14 -16.29 -7.32 10.09
CA ASP A 14 -17.14 -6.18 10.50
C ASP A 14 -17.38 -5.19 9.37
N VAL A 15 -18.55 -4.57 9.40
CA VAL A 15 -18.99 -3.54 8.45
C VAL A 15 -18.06 -2.32 8.52
N ILE A 16 -17.34 -2.06 7.43
CA ILE A 16 -16.49 -0.89 7.28
C ILE A 16 -17.35 0.37 7.26
N GLY A 17 -16.92 1.40 7.97
CA GLY A 17 -17.68 2.65 8.14
C GLY A 17 -18.66 2.63 9.32
N LYS A 18 -18.70 1.54 10.10
CA LYS A 18 -19.46 1.43 11.34
C LYS A 18 -18.52 1.15 12.52
N TYR A 19 -18.91 1.58 13.73
CA TYR A 19 -18.19 1.32 14.97
C TYR A 19 -16.72 1.81 14.99
N GLY A 20 -16.41 2.89 14.26
CA GLY A 20 -15.04 3.43 14.17
C GLY A 20 -14.06 2.57 13.36
N LYS A 21 -14.55 1.59 12.59
CA LYS A 21 -13.72 0.72 11.76
C LYS A 21 -13.64 1.25 10.32
N TYR A 22 -12.46 1.70 9.92
CA TYR A 22 -12.21 2.29 8.59
C TYR A 22 -11.37 1.41 7.65
N LEU A 23 -10.94 0.23 8.11
CA LEU A 23 -10.11 -0.71 7.36
C LEU A 23 -10.65 -2.13 7.55
N GLY A 24 -10.92 -2.83 6.45
CA GLY A 24 -11.23 -4.26 6.47
C GLY A 24 -10.03 -5.12 6.04
N GLY A 25 -10.24 -6.43 5.86
CA GLY A 25 -9.19 -7.36 5.49
C GLY A 25 -9.12 -7.63 3.98
N TRP A 26 -8.42 -8.71 3.62
CA TRP A 26 -8.24 -9.11 2.22
C TRP A 26 -9.58 -9.36 1.53
N GLY A 27 -9.77 -8.75 0.35
CA GLY A 27 -11.02 -8.81 -0.41
C GLY A 27 -12.09 -7.81 0.03
N ASN A 28 -11.92 -7.13 1.17
CA ASN A 28 -12.82 -6.08 1.65
C ASN A 28 -12.02 -4.97 2.36
N PHE A 29 -11.09 -4.31 1.67
CA PHE A 29 -10.24 -3.29 2.31
C PHE A 29 -10.98 -1.99 2.68
N GLY A 30 -12.11 -1.69 2.01
CA GLY A 30 -12.89 -0.46 2.26
C GLY A 30 -12.48 0.77 1.42
N GLY A 31 -11.58 0.60 0.44
CA GLY A 31 -11.23 1.66 -0.51
C GLY A 31 -12.31 1.92 -1.57
N SER A 32 -12.13 2.99 -2.35
CA SER A 32 -12.97 3.27 -3.52
C SER A 32 -12.95 2.13 -4.52
N LYS A 33 -14.08 1.88 -5.21
CA LYS A 33 -14.14 0.86 -6.27
C LYS A 33 -13.12 1.17 -7.37
N GLN A 34 -12.26 0.21 -7.70
CA GLN A 34 -11.25 0.32 -8.75
C GLN A 34 -11.67 -0.55 -9.94
N ARG A 35 -11.63 0.00 -11.16
CA ARG A 35 -11.92 -0.74 -12.39
C ARG A 35 -11.01 -0.23 -13.51
N GLY A 36 -10.44 -1.14 -14.30
CA GLY A 36 -9.62 -0.81 -15.47
C GLY A 36 -8.14 -0.52 -15.18
N ILE A 37 -7.67 -0.68 -13.94
CA ILE A 37 -6.26 -0.53 -13.59
C ILE A 37 -5.59 -1.90 -13.70
N ILE A 38 -4.54 -2.00 -14.52
CA ILE A 38 -3.75 -3.23 -14.69
C ILE A 38 -2.36 -2.98 -14.14
N THR A 39 -1.93 -3.80 -13.17
CA THR A 39 -0.61 -3.71 -12.54
C THR A 39 0.26 -4.87 -13.00
N TYR A 40 1.44 -4.56 -13.53
CA TYR A 40 2.43 -5.55 -13.93
C TYR A 40 3.55 -5.62 -12.90
N GLY A 41 4.08 -6.82 -12.67
CA GLY A 41 5.22 -7.04 -11.77
C GLY A 41 6.17 -8.07 -12.34
N LEU A 42 7.47 -7.89 -12.11
CA LEU A 42 8.50 -8.88 -12.37
C LEU A 42 8.91 -9.57 -11.08
N SER A 43 9.17 -10.88 -11.14
CA SER A 43 9.72 -11.63 -10.01
C SER A 43 11.04 -10.99 -9.54
N ALA A 44 11.21 -10.85 -8.22
CA ALA A 44 12.40 -10.24 -7.62
C ALA A 44 13.70 -10.97 -8.03
N ASN A 45 13.64 -12.29 -8.21
CA ASN A 45 14.78 -13.11 -8.61
C ASN A 45 15.25 -12.85 -10.05
N ARG A 46 14.46 -12.11 -10.86
CA ARG A 46 14.82 -11.72 -12.22
C ARG A 46 15.25 -10.24 -12.32
N GLN A 47 15.32 -9.54 -11.20
CA GLN A 47 15.75 -8.15 -11.14
C GLN A 47 17.15 -8.07 -10.54
N ASN A 48 17.94 -7.08 -10.97
CA ASN A 48 19.16 -6.73 -10.24
C ASN A 48 18.77 -5.83 -9.06
N PRO A 49 18.93 -6.28 -7.80
CA PRO A 49 18.39 -5.58 -6.63
C PRO A 49 19.02 -4.20 -6.39
N LEU A 50 20.21 -3.94 -6.92
CA LEU A 50 20.94 -2.68 -6.72
C LEU A 50 21.11 -1.88 -8.01
N ALA A 51 20.40 -2.23 -9.08
CA ALA A 51 20.47 -1.52 -10.34
C ALA A 51 20.16 -0.01 -10.16
N GLY A 52 21.12 0.83 -10.54
CA GLY A 52 20.97 2.29 -10.52
C GLY A 52 20.97 2.94 -9.12
N THR A 53 21.23 2.17 -8.06
CA THR A 53 21.17 2.68 -6.68
C THR A 53 22.17 3.80 -6.41
N ALA A 54 23.42 3.70 -6.87
CA ALA A 54 24.42 4.75 -6.68
C ALA A 54 24.01 6.10 -7.33
N HIS A 55 23.55 6.04 -8.59
CA HIS A 55 23.07 7.22 -9.30
C HIS A 55 21.82 7.82 -8.62
N ALA A 56 20.86 6.98 -8.24
CA ALA A 56 19.67 7.43 -7.53
C ALA A 56 19.99 8.00 -6.13
N ALA A 57 20.93 7.40 -5.41
CA ALA A 57 21.34 7.84 -4.08
C ALA A 57 21.94 9.24 -4.08
N ILE A 58 22.58 9.66 -5.16
CA ILE A 58 23.12 11.02 -5.30
C ILE A 58 22.03 11.95 -5.85
N PHE A 59 21.57 11.70 -7.08
CA PHE A 59 20.75 12.68 -7.80
C PHE A 59 19.30 12.75 -7.31
N ASN A 60 18.67 11.59 -7.05
CA ASN A 60 17.31 11.59 -6.55
C ASN A 60 17.24 12.04 -5.09
N SER A 61 18.25 11.75 -4.27
CA SER A 61 18.32 12.26 -2.89
C SER A 61 18.50 13.77 -2.85
N TRP A 62 19.43 14.35 -3.62
CA TRP A 62 19.59 15.80 -3.71
C TRP A 62 18.31 16.49 -4.19
N ARG A 63 17.66 15.94 -5.23
CA ARG A 63 16.38 16.45 -5.75
C ARG A 63 15.30 16.49 -4.67
N ARG A 64 15.23 15.48 -3.79
CA ARG A 64 14.27 15.43 -2.68
C ARG A 64 14.67 16.42 -1.57
N PHE A 65 15.95 16.47 -1.21
CA PHE A 65 16.46 17.36 -0.17
C PHE A 65 16.20 18.84 -0.48
N ARG A 66 16.61 19.30 -1.67
CA ARG A 66 16.47 20.72 -2.04
C ARG A 66 15.02 21.25 -2.03
N GLY A 67 14.05 20.36 -2.24
CA GLY A 67 12.63 20.74 -2.23
C GLY A 67 12.04 20.84 -0.82
N GLN A 68 12.74 20.35 0.21
CA GLN A 68 12.26 20.30 1.58
C GLN A 68 13.13 21.12 2.54
N VAL A 69 14.39 21.36 2.20
CA VAL A 69 15.35 22.03 3.08
C VAL A 69 14.87 23.39 3.58
N LEU A 70 14.12 24.16 2.78
CA LEU A 70 13.61 25.47 3.20
C LEU A 70 12.46 25.40 4.23
N TYR A 71 11.84 24.24 4.41
CA TYR A 71 10.80 24.02 5.44
C TYR A 71 11.38 23.45 6.74
N VAL A 72 12.67 23.11 6.75
CA VAL A 72 13.32 22.44 7.89
C VAL A 72 14.51 23.23 8.41
N ALA A 73 15.35 23.77 7.52
CA ALA A 73 16.62 24.39 7.89
C ALA A 73 16.48 25.83 8.44
N PRO A 74 15.58 26.69 7.94
CA PRO A 74 15.23 27.94 8.61
C PRO A 74 14.01 27.73 9.55
N PRO A 75 14.05 28.21 10.81
CA PRO A 75 12.82 28.54 11.53
C PRO A 75 12.10 29.74 10.90
#